data_AF-L1P0Y5-F1
#
_entry.id   AF-L1P0Y5-F1
#
_cell.length_a   1.000
_cell.length_b   1.000
_cell.length_c   1.000
_cell.angle_alpha   90.00
_cell.angle_beta   90.00
_cell.angle_gamma   90.00
#
_symmetry.space_group_name_H-M   'P 1'
#
loop_
_entity.id
_entity.type
_entity.pdbx_description
1 polymer ?
#
loop_
_entity_poly.entity_id
_entity_poly.type
_entity_poly.pdbx_seq_one_letter_code
_entity_poly.pdbx_strand_id
1 'polypeptide(L)' 'MTTKQNKQVQKPLKVQEETPYYILMEPDPSLDLYTDHPYFVEKLARAKETIKRVGLPKKFSSTR' A
#
# COMPACT_ATOMS: atom_id res chain seq x y z
N MET A 1 -39.63 -6.09 4.15
CA MET A 1 -38.87 -7.32 4.43
C MET A 1 -37.52 -7.22 3.73
N THR A 2 -36.47 -7.24 4.56
CA THR A 2 -35.06 -7.56 4.28
C THR A 2 -34.25 -6.72 3.27
N THR A 3 -33.67 -5.65 3.80
CA THR A 3 -32.47 -4.97 3.29
C THR A 3 -31.33 -5.98 3.18
N LYS A 4 -30.83 -6.24 1.97
CA LYS A 4 -29.65 -7.09 1.73
C LYS A 4 -28.41 -6.37 2.25
N GLN A 5 -27.99 -6.69 3.47
CA GLN A 5 -26.68 -6.30 3.97
C GLN A 5 -25.63 -7.07 3.15
N ASN A 6 -25.03 -6.39 2.17
CA ASN A 6 -23.75 -6.82 1.62
C ASN A 6 -22.73 -6.75 2.77
N LYS A 7 -22.58 -7.84 3.52
CA LYS A 7 -21.39 -8.08 4.34
C LYS A 7 -20.24 -8.17 3.36
N GLN A 8 -19.58 -7.04 3.09
CA GLN A 8 -18.19 -7.05 2.67
C GLN A 8 -17.46 -7.81 3.77
N VAL A 9 -17.19 -9.09 3.51
CA VAL A 9 -16.29 -9.89 4.31
C VAL A 9 -14.94 -9.21 4.13
N GLN A 10 -14.60 -8.29 5.03
CA GLN A 10 -13.23 -7.81 5.18
C GLN A 10 -12.42 -9.07 5.50
N LYS A 11 -11.77 -9.63 4.47
CA LYS A 11 -10.73 -10.63 4.70
C LYS A 11 -9.72 -9.95 5.63
N PRO A 12 -9.31 -10.61 6.73
CA PRO A 12 -8.31 -10.03 7.60
C PRO A 12 -7.06 -9.74 6.77
N LEU A 13 -6.65 -8.47 6.72
CA LEU A 13 -5.42 -8.04 6.05
C LEU A 13 -4.27 -8.84 6.64
N LYS A 14 -3.52 -9.53 5.77
CA LYS A 14 -2.43 -10.39 6.20
C LYS A 14 -1.26 -9.52 6.66
N VAL A 15 -0.75 -9.79 7.85
CA VAL A 15 0.38 -9.05 8.43
C VAL A 15 1.68 -9.58 7.81
N GLN A 16 2.50 -8.68 7.26
CA GLN A 16 3.86 -8.98 6.78
C GLN A 16 4.88 -8.90 7.91
N GLU A 17 4.78 -7.86 8.75
CA GLU A 17 5.72 -7.61 9.83
C GLU A 17 4.98 -6.95 10.99
N GLU A 18 5.27 -7.37 12.22
CA GLU A 18 4.73 -6.77 13.42
C GLU A 18 5.88 -6.37 14.34
N THR A 19 5.91 -5.10 14.72
CA THR A 19 6.84 -4.55 15.70
C THR A 19 6.04 -3.90 16.82
N PRO A 20 6.63 -3.65 18.00
CA PRO A 20 5.94 -2.94 19.09
C PRO A 20 5.43 -1.55 18.71
N TYR A 21 5.93 -0.95 17.63
CA TYR A 21 5.62 0.42 17.23
C TYR A 21 4.72 0.51 15.99
N TYR A 22 4.72 -0.51 15.12
CA TYR A 22 3.94 -0.53 13.89
C TYR A 22 3.67 -1.95 13.39
N ILE A 23 2.57 -2.10 12.66
CA ILE A 23 2.19 -3.31 11.94
C ILE A 23 2.29 -3.01 10.43
N LEU A 24 3.12 -3.75 9.73
CA LEU A 24 3.21 -3.73 8.28
C LEU A 24 2.23 -4.77 7.72
N MET A 25 1.21 -4.30 6.99
CA MET A 25 0.22 -5.18 6.35
C MET A 25 0.60 -5.43 4.89
N GLU A 26 0.16 -6.56 4.35
CA GLU A 26 0.19 -6.80 2.90
C GLU A 26 -0.57 -5.67 2.18
N PRO A 27 -0.05 -5.16 1.05
CA PRO A 27 -0.76 -4.22 0.22
C PRO A 27 -2.12 -4.79 -0.19
N ASP A 28 -3.17 -3.94 -0.21
CA ASP A 28 -4.48 -4.36 -0.72
C ASP A 28 -4.33 -4.84 -2.16
N PRO A 29 -4.71 -6.08 -2.51
CA PRO A 29 -4.62 -6.59 -3.88
C PRO A 29 -5.49 -5.79 -4.86
N SER A 30 -6.44 -5.00 -4.37
CA SER A 30 -7.28 -4.11 -5.15
C SER A 30 -6.60 -2.76 -5.44
N LEU A 31 -5.34 -2.55 -5.03
CA LEU A 31 -4.61 -1.29 -5.28
C LEU A 31 -4.57 -0.93 -6.77
N ASP A 32 -4.54 -1.95 -7.64
CA ASP A 32 -4.50 -1.79 -9.09
C ASP A 32 -5.70 -0.98 -9.60
N LEU A 33 -6.85 -1.02 -8.91
CA LEU A 33 -8.03 -0.22 -9.25
C LEU A 33 -7.81 1.29 -9.13
N TYR A 34 -6.81 1.69 -8.35
CA TYR A 34 -6.48 3.10 -8.11
C TYR A 34 -5.30 3.59 -8.94
N THR A 35 -4.73 2.75 -9.82
CA THR A 35 -3.59 3.13 -10.66
C THR A 35 -3.91 4.32 -11.58
N ASP A 36 -5.15 4.40 -12.08
CA ASP A 36 -5.63 5.51 -12.93
C ASP A 36 -6.19 6.69 -12.12
N HIS A 37 -6.24 6.59 -10.79
CA HIS A 37 -6.75 7.66 -9.96
C HIS A 37 -5.77 8.84 -9.96
N PRO A 38 -6.20 10.08 -10.29
CA PRO A 38 -5.28 11.20 -10.54
C PRO A 38 -4.37 11.50 -9.34
N TYR A 39 -4.90 11.39 -8.12
CA TYR A 39 -4.13 11.58 -6.90
C TYR A 39 -3.08 10.48 -6.65
N PHE A 40 -3.33 9.26 -7.13
CA PHE A 40 -2.37 8.17 -7.00
C PHE A 40 -1.19 8.39 -7.94
N VAL A 41 -1.47 8.76 -9.20
CA VAL A 41 -0.46 9.08 -10.21
C VAL A 41 0.46 10.21 -9.75
N GLU A 42 -0.10 11.31 -9.25
CA GLU A 42 0.67 12.47 -8.77
C GLU A 42 1.57 12.10 -7.58
N LYS A 43 1.02 11.39 -6.58
CA LYS A 43 1.78 10.96 -5.40
C LYS A 43 2.89 9.98 -5.78
N LEU A 44 2.61 9.06 -6.71
CA LEU A 44 3.60 8.12 -7.22
C LEU A 44 4.73 8.82 -7.96
N ALA A 45 4.41 9.82 -8.80
CA ALA A 45 5.40 10.62 -9.51
C ALA A 45 6.33 11.36 -8.53
N ARG A 46 5.76 12.02 -7.50
CA ARG A 46 6.53 12.71 -6.46
C ARG A 46 7.41 11.77 -5.64
N ALA A 47 6.90 10.58 -5.30
CA ALA A 47 7.68 9.58 -4.59
C ALA A 47 8.87 9.10 -5.44
N LYS A 48 8.65 8.82 -6.73
CA LYS A 48 9.71 8.43 -7.68
C LYS A 48 10.79 9.51 -7.82
N GLU A 49 10.38 10.78 -7.96
CA GLU A 49 11.32 11.90 -8.05
C GLU A 49 12.16 12.03 -6.77
N THR A 50 11.52 11.91 -5.60
CA THR A 50 12.20 11.96 -4.30
C THR A 50 13.23 10.84 -4.20
N ILE A 51 12.83 9.59 -4.50
CA ILE A 51 13.74 8.43 -4.47
C ILE A 51 14.90 8.62 -5.46
N LYS A 52 14.65 9.15 -6.66
CA LYS A 52 15.71 9.47 -7.63
C LYS A 52 16.71 10.49 -7.08
N ARG A 53 16.23 11.49 -6.32
CA ARG A 53 17.05 12.56 -5.76
C ARG A 53 17.85 12.13 -4.53
N VAL A 54 17.23 11.41 -3.59
CA VAL A 54 17.82 11.10 -2.28
C VAL A 54 18.31 9.66 -2.15
N GLY A 55 18.01 8.81 -3.15
CA GLY A 55 18.28 7.39 -3.12
C GLY A 55 17.25 6.60 -2.30
N LEU A 56 17.30 5.28 -2.43
CA LEU A 56 16.54 4.39 -1.55
C LEU A 56 17.18 4.38 -0.15
N PRO A 57 16.37 4.31 0.92
CA PRO A 57 16.89 4.05 2.26
C PRO A 57 17.75 2.79 2.28
N LYS A 58 18.84 2.77 3.05
CA LYS A 58 19.78 1.63 3.11
C LYS A 58 19.11 0.28 3.40
N LYS A 59 18.02 0.29 4.17
CA LYS A 59 17.19 -0.89 4.47
C LYS A 59 16.49 -1.49 3.24
N PHE A 60 16.31 -0.71 2.19
CA PHE A 60 15.69 -1.12 0.92
C PHE A 60 16.69 -1.19 -0.24
N SER A 61 17.91 -0.68 -0.06
CA SER A 61 18.98 -0.77 -1.08
C SER A 61 19.72 -2.11 -1.07
N SER A 62 19.36 -3.04 -0.16
CA SER A 62 19.98 -4.37 -0.08
C SER A 62 19.25 -5.36 -0.98
N THR A 63 19.54 -5.28 -2.28
CA THR A 63 19.41 -6.41 -3.20
C THR A 63 20.73 -6.49 -3.98
N ARG A 64 21.59 -7.40 -3.52
CA ARG A 64 22.61 -8.04 -4.37
C ARG A 64 22.04 -9.35 -4.84
#